data_AF-V4QBA5-F1
#
_entry.id   AF-V4QBA5-F1
#
_cell.length_a   1.000
_cell.length_b   1.000
_cell.length_c   1.000
_cell.angle_alpha   90.00
_cell.angle_beta   90.00
_cell.angle_gamma   90.00
#
_symmetry.space_group_name_H-M   'P 1'
#
loop_
_entity.id
_entity.type
_entity.pdbx_description
1 polymer ?
#
loop_
_entity_poly.entity_id
_entity_poly.type
_entity_poly.pdbx_seq_one_letter_code
_entity_poly.pdbx_strand_id
1 'polypeptide(L)'
;MYLIITFLLLLFGSQPAVAEWRRAESDHFIIYGESTPRVLEAHAVRLEKFHYILHSFQGFATDIDGPKLEVYYVKDTDDIRLIVPGMGESVAGFYRLCDAGEMAIAIDFNDMRYGEGRLSDQEVSTSQIVLFHEYGHRFMFQYGQVRYPAWFVEGFAEYYSTVRMKDKEFLLGMPWIGRHSQIEAVGLPIDYTTILSGKQRDLSDDKYESYYPQAWLLTHYIMTDAPRRKAFEAYLLAINNGDDPLVAFKTHMGIDPADLNKVLKAYFFKGLTSTYYSVPEMPVFKVTVSAVPMTDRRLLLWDATAKTCASKTHKATILERIRTTTAKNTDPFSRSAQIHAEANFGDPAKAIAQLGQPAAEDADSLFWLGYAWYRVSQESDDSARTAEALKNARTYLMQAYKARPAAAATLYYLSLAQKDRPGYPNATALNAAVEAANLSAGNSAYVFHAAILLIQSDRAPEAAILLAPLASSPHGGKMTERLKKVITAINEKQSRQQILSLLSSGDELKDEDEEDEEKEKEKGKK
;
A
#
# COMPACT_ATOMS: atom_id res chain seq x y z
N MET A 1 63.45 46.41 4.79
CA MET A 1 62.36 46.48 3.80
C MET A 1 61.45 45.30 4.09
N TYR A 2 60.33 45.54 4.79
CA TYR A 2 59.41 44.49 5.24
C TYR A 2 58.54 44.03 4.07
N LEU A 3 58.57 42.74 3.74
CA LEU A 3 57.72 42.14 2.72
C LEU A 3 56.48 41.55 3.41
N ILE A 4 55.33 42.18 3.21
CA ILE A 4 54.02 41.73 3.67
C ILE A 4 53.57 40.59 2.74
N ILE A 5 53.36 39.40 3.29
CA ILE A 5 52.73 38.28 2.58
C ILE A 5 51.21 38.37 2.83
N THR A 6 50.46 38.71 1.79
CA THR A 6 49.00 38.73 1.80
C THR A 6 48.47 37.30 1.63
N PHE A 7 47.85 36.76 2.67
CA PHE A 7 47.16 35.46 2.62
C PHE A 7 45.78 35.66 1.99
N LEU A 8 45.59 35.16 0.76
CA LEU A 8 44.31 35.19 0.06
C LEU A 8 43.41 34.08 0.64
N LEU A 9 42.49 34.42 1.54
CA LEU A 9 41.42 33.52 1.99
C LEU A 9 40.42 33.31 0.84
N LEU A 10 40.55 32.18 0.15
CA LEU A 10 39.50 31.67 -0.74
C LEU A 10 38.34 31.19 0.13
N LEU A 11 37.35 32.06 0.32
CA LEU A 11 36.03 31.69 0.79
C LEU A 11 35.34 30.85 -0.29
N PHE A 12 35.54 29.52 -0.24
CA PHE A 12 34.62 28.60 -0.88
C PHE A 12 33.29 28.71 -0.13
N GLY A 13 32.39 29.54 -0.65
CA GLY A 13 31.00 29.51 -0.23
C GLY A 13 30.44 28.14 -0.59
N SER A 14 30.31 27.26 0.40
CA SER A 14 29.47 26.08 0.30
C SER A 14 28.06 26.56 -0.02
N GLN A 15 27.63 26.49 -1.28
CA GLN A 15 26.21 26.64 -1.56
C GLN A 15 25.50 25.52 -0.80
N PRO A 16 24.43 25.82 -0.04
CA PRO A 16 23.60 24.76 0.50
C PRO A 16 23.15 23.94 -0.70
N ALA A 17 23.53 22.66 -0.74
CA ALA A 17 23.00 21.75 -1.74
C ALA A 17 21.49 21.76 -1.56
N VAL A 18 20.76 22.39 -2.49
CA VAL A 18 19.31 22.24 -2.55
C VAL A 18 19.07 20.75 -2.66
N ALA A 19 18.39 20.20 -1.66
CA ALA A 19 17.96 18.82 -1.67
C ALA A 19 17.12 18.63 -2.95
N GLU A 20 17.68 17.91 -3.91
CA GLU A 20 17.11 17.75 -5.24
C GLU A 20 16.49 16.36 -5.29
N TRP A 21 15.21 16.28 -5.65
CA TRP A 21 14.53 15.02 -5.91
C TRP A 21 15.24 14.25 -7.01
N ARG A 22 15.57 12.99 -6.70
CA ARG A 22 16.06 12.02 -7.67
C ARG A 22 15.04 10.92 -7.81
N ARG A 23 15.06 10.28 -8.98
CA ARG A 23 14.24 9.13 -9.35
C ARG A 23 15.17 7.95 -9.62
N ALA A 24 15.01 6.88 -8.85
CA ALA A 24 15.58 5.57 -9.12
C ALA A 24 14.49 4.67 -9.70
N GLU A 25 14.74 4.08 -10.85
CA GLU A 25 13.82 3.16 -11.51
C GLU A 25 14.45 1.78 -11.63
N SER A 26 13.69 0.77 -11.22
CA SER A 26 13.97 -0.66 -11.36
C SER A 26 12.82 -1.36 -12.09
N ASP A 27 12.76 -2.69 -12.07
CA ASP A 27 11.74 -3.46 -12.78
C ASP A 27 10.35 -3.28 -12.14
N HIS A 28 10.25 -3.27 -10.80
CA HIS A 28 8.98 -3.19 -10.07
C HIS A 28 8.72 -1.84 -9.39
N PHE A 29 9.73 -0.97 -9.30
CA PHE A 29 9.65 0.24 -8.46
C PHE A 29 10.13 1.50 -9.18
N ILE A 30 9.49 2.61 -8.84
CA ILE A 30 10.00 3.96 -9.07
C ILE A 30 10.13 4.62 -7.70
N ILE A 31 11.37 4.88 -7.26
CA ILE A 31 11.64 5.47 -5.95
C ILE A 31 12.09 6.92 -6.14
N TYR A 32 11.39 7.82 -5.48
CA TYR A 32 11.75 9.22 -5.36
C TYR A 32 12.38 9.48 -3.99
N GLY A 33 13.46 10.25 -3.96
CA GLY A 33 14.07 10.69 -2.70
C GLY A 33 15.03 11.87 -2.90
N GLU A 34 15.21 12.67 -1.86
CA GLU A 34 16.16 13.78 -1.82
C GLU A 34 17.55 13.34 -1.30
N SER A 35 18.02 12.17 -1.73
CA SER A 35 19.27 11.56 -1.29
C SER A 35 20.31 11.45 -2.43
N THR A 36 21.54 11.08 -2.10
CA THR A 36 22.59 10.89 -3.12
C THR A 36 22.23 9.74 -4.07
N PRO A 37 22.71 9.73 -5.34
CA PRO A 37 22.40 8.65 -6.27
C PRO A 37 22.69 7.25 -5.72
N ARG A 38 23.82 7.09 -5.00
CA ARG A 38 24.21 5.82 -4.37
C ARG A 38 23.21 5.36 -3.31
N VAL A 39 22.71 6.27 -2.48
CA VAL A 39 21.72 5.94 -1.44
C VAL A 39 20.40 5.55 -2.07
N LEU A 40 19.91 6.34 -3.03
CA LEU A 40 18.64 6.06 -3.70
C LEU A 40 18.68 4.74 -4.49
N GLU A 41 19.79 4.46 -5.18
CA GLU A 41 20.04 3.18 -5.84
C GLU A 41 19.98 2.01 -4.84
N ALA A 42 20.62 2.16 -3.68
CA ALA A 42 20.61 1.13 -2.65
C ALA A 42 19.22 0.90 -2.05
N HIS A 43 18.38 1.93 -1.91
CA HIS A 43 16.97 1.77 -1.54
C HIS A 43 16.23 0.93 -2.58
N ALA A 44 16.38 1.24 -3.88
CA ALA A 44 15.74 0.50 -4.96
C ALA A 44 16.19 -0.97 -5.01
N VAL A 45 17.51 -1.22 -4.99
CA VAL A 45 18.05 -2.60 -4.99
C VAL A 45 17.57 -3.39 -3.78
N ARG A 46 17.50 -2.79 -2.60
CA ARG A 46 17.07 -3.50 -1.39
C ARG A 46 15.57 -3.78 -1.39
N LEU A 47 14.75 -2.88 -1.95
CA LEU A 47 13.30 -3.13 -2.11
C LEU A 47 13.04 -4.23 -3.15
N GLU A 48 13.79 -4.26 -4.25
CA GLU A 48 13.75 -5.36 -5.22
C GLU A 48 14.14 -6.71 -4.61
N LYS A 49 15.22 -6.74 -3.80
CA LYS A 49 15.60 -7.94 -3.05
C LYS A 49 14.50 -8.37 -2.08
N PHE A 50 13.88 -7.43 -1.38
CA PHE A 50 12.78 -7.73 -0.47
C PHE A 50 11.56 -8.30 -1.20
N HIS A 51 11.18 -7.69 -2.32
CA HIS A 51 10.16 -8.18 -3.23
C HIS A 51 10.44 -9.62 -3.67
N TYR A 52 11.66 -9.90 -4.15
CA TYR A 52 12.07 -11.23 -4.58
C TYR A 52 12.00 -12.26 -3.44
N ILE A 53 12.48 -11.90 -2.24
CA ILE A 53 12.43 -12.78 -1.06
C ILE A 53 10.98 -13.10 -0.69
N LEU A 54 10.10 -12.10 -0.61
CA LEU A 54 8.69 -12.35 -0.26
C LEU A 54 8.01 -13.29 -1.26
N HIS A 55 8.16 -13.04 -2.57
CA HIS A 55 7.58 -13.90 -3.60
C HIS A 55 8.17 -15.32 -3.56
N SER A 56 9.49 -15.45 -3.44
CA SER A 56 10.17 -16.74 -3.38
C SER A 56 9.74 -17.58 -2.17
N PHE A 57 9.56 -16.94 -1.01
CA PHE A 57 9.15 -17.65 0.23
C PHE A 57 7.70 -18.10 0.20
N GLN A 58 6.85 -17.35 -0.49
CA GLN A 58 5.42 -17.60 -0.53
C GLN A 58 5.00 -18.36 -1.79
N GLY A 59 5.94 -18.66 -2.69
CA GLY A 59 5.70 -19.43 -3.91
C GLY A 59 4.94 -18.65 -4.99
N PHE A 60 4.97 -17.32 -4.95
CA PHE A 60 4.36 -16.46 -5.96
C PHE A 60 5.34 -16.13 -7.09
N ALA A 61 4.81 -15.94 -8.29
CA ALA A 61 5.59 -15.51 -9.46
C ALA A 61 6.13 -14.08 -9.26
N THR A 62 7.38 -13.85 -9.66
CA THR A 62 8.08 -12.56 -9.50
C THR A 62 8.06 -11.70 -10.77
N ASP A 63 7.46 -12.16 -11.87
CA ASP A 63 7.62 -11.61 -13.22
C ASP A 63 6.31 -11.07 -13.82
N ILE A 64 5.38 -10.62 -12.98
CA ILE A 64 4.15 -9.99 -13.44
C ILE A 64 4.47 -8.59 -13.96
N ASP A 65 4.33 -8.39 -15.27
CA ASP A 65 4.50 -7.10 -15.97
C ASP A 65 3.34 -6.13 -15.68
N GLY A 66 3.28 -5.66 -14.43
CA GLY A 66 2.31 -4.69 -13.92
C GLY A 66 2.88 -3.27 -13.79
N PRO A 67 2.05 -2.28 -13.43
CA PRO A 67 2.53 -0.94 -13.11
C PRO A 67 3.56 -0.98 -11.98
N LYS A 68 4.60 -0.15 -12.10
CA LYS A 68 5.62 -0.01 -11.04
C LYS A 68 5.01 0.71 -9.85
N LEU A 69 5.32 0.24 -8.64
CA LEU A 69 4.93 0.95 -7.43
C LEU A 69 5.81 2.19 -7.28
N GLU A 70 5.16 3.35 -7.16
CA GLU A 70 5.84 4.58 -6.81
C GLU A 70 6.04 4.69 -5.30
N VAL A 71 7.29 4.95 -4.90
CA VAL A 71 7.71 5.09 -3.50
C VAL A 71 8.32 6.47 -3.29
N TYR A 72 7.89 7.17 -2.25
CA TYR A 72 8.37 8.49 -1.90
C TYR A 72 9.09 8.45 -0.56
N TYR A 73 10.41 8.58 -0.60
CA TYR A 73 11.21 8.85 0.59
C TYR A 73 11.18 10.35 0.88
N VAL A 74 10.38 10.72 1.87
CA VAL A 74 10.17 12.11 2.30
C VAL A 74 11.07 12.45 3.49
N LYS A 75 11.26 13.73 3.76
CA LYS A 75 12.18 14.17 4.80
C LYS A 75 11.63 13.99 6.21
N ASP A 76 10.35 14.30 6.40
CA ASP A 76 9.71 14.40 7.70
C ASP A 76 8.18 14.34 7.56
N THR A 77 7.48 14.38 8.70
CA THR A 77 6.01 14.33 8.75
C THR A 77 5.35 15.55 8.11
N ASP A 78 6.03 16.70 7.97
CA ASP A 78 5.45 17.87 7.31
C ASP A 78 5.28 17.64 5.81
N ASP A 79 6.24 16.94 5.18
CA ASP A 79 6.09 16.50 3.79
C ASP A 79 4.97 15.45 3.65
N ILE A 80 4.79 14.55 4.63
CA ILE A 80 3.63 13.66 4.66
C ILE A 80 2.32 14.45 4.70
N ARG A 81 2.25 15.52 5.51
CA ARG A 81 1.07 16.38 5.64
C ARG A 81 0.74 17.19 4.38
N LEU A 82 1.67 17.32 3.44
CA LEU A 82 1.35 17.88 2.12
C LEU A 82 0.41 16.95 1.33
N ILE A 83 0.47 15.65 1.61
CA ILE A 83 -0.31 14.61 0.96
C ILE A 83 -1.56 14.29 1.79
N VAL A 84 -1.39 14.13 3.10
CA VAL A 84 -2.49 13.83 4.04
C VAL A 84 -2.46 14.83 5.21
N PRO A 85 -3.19 15.96 5.13
CA PRO A 85 -3.07 17.07 6.08
C PRO A 85 -3.27 16.69 7.55
N GLY A 86 -4.15 15.73 7.84
CA GLY A 86 -4.46 15.24 9.19
C GLY A 86 -3.52 14.14 9.71
N MET A 87 -2.40 13.86 9.05
CA MET A 87 -1.52 12.78 9.50
C MET A 87 -0.87 13.09 10.85
N GLY A 88 -1.00 12.13 11.78
CA GLY A 88 -0.42 12.20 13.12
C GLY A 88 1.12 12.16 13.12
N GLU A 89 1.73 12.71 14.18
CA GLU A 89 3.19 12.84 14.30
C GLU A 89 3.95 11.52 14.44
N SER A 90 3.27 10.45 14.85
CA SER A 90 3.86 9.12 15.02
C SER A 90 3.94 8.30 13.72
N VAL A 91 3.37 8.80 12.61
CA VAL A 91 3.36 8.09 11.33
C VAL A 91 4.66 8.36 10.58
N ALA A 92 5.47 7.31 10.43
CA ALA A 92 6.75 7.37 9.72
C ALA A 92 6.65 6.93 8.25
N GLY A 93 5.53 6.36 7.85
CA GLY A 93 5.26 5.88 6.49
C GLY A 93 3.85 5.33 6.40
N PHE A 94 3.37 5.17 5.17
CA PHE A 94 2.10 4.53 4.89
C PHE A 94 2.07 4.08 3.42
N TYR A 95 1.23 3.10 3.15
CA TYR A 95 0.85 2.72 1.80
C TYR A 95 -0.60 3.12 1.50
N ARG A 96 -0.83 3.71 0.32
CA ARG A 96 -2.14 4.20 -0.12
C ARG A 96 -2.58 3.50 -1.39
N LEU A 97 -3.77 2.91 -1.33
CA LEU A 97 -4.47 2.29 -2.45
C LEU A 97 -5.71 3.11 -2.81
N CYS A 98 -5.75 3.62 -4.04
CA CYS A 98 -6.92 4.31 -4.59
C CYS A 98 -7.33 3.65 -5.91
N ASP A 99 -8.47 4.06 -6.47
CA ASP A 99 -9.03 3.46 -7.68
C ASP A 99 -8.29 3.85 -8.98
N ALA A 100 -7.64 5.02 -9.00
CA ALA A 100 -6.84 5.49 -10.12
C ALA A 100 -5.33 5.24 -9.97
N GLY A 101 -4.85 4.92 -8.78
CA GLY A 101 -3.42 4.77 -8.52
C GLY A 101 -3.07 4.34 -7.09
N GLU A 102 -1.80 4.01 -6.89
CA GLU A 102 -1.24 3.58 -5.61
C GLU A 102 0.10 4.27 -5.35
N MET A 103 0.49 4.40 -4.07
CA MET A 103 1.81 4.88 -3.68
C MET A 103 2.22 4.35 -2.31
N ALA A 104 3.52 4.29 -2.05
CA ALA A 104 4.08 4.12 -0.71
C ALA A 104 4.88 5.35 -0.30
N ILE A 105 4.84 5.72 0.97
CA ILE A 105 5.60 6.81 1.55
C ILE A 105 6.35 6.30 2.77
N ALA A 106 7.60 6.73 2.93
CA ALA A 106 8.37 6.52 4.14
C ALA A 106 9.28 7.72 4.41
N ILE A 107 9.53 8.04 5.67
CA ILE A 107 10.54 9.02 6.07
C ILE A 107 11.93 8.42 5.82
N ASP A 108 12.79 9.19 5.14
CA ASP A 108 14.23 8.91 5.07
C ASP A 108 14.94 9.51 6.28
N PHE A 109 15.21 8.67 7.28
CA PHE A 109 15.95 9.03 8.48
C PHE A 109 17.46 9.21 8.23
N ASN A 110 17.93 9.12 6.97
CA ASN A 110 19.34 9.17 6.57
C ASN A 110 20.21 8.20 7.38
N ASP A 111 19.62 7.05 7.68
CA ASP A 111 20.17 6.03 8.56
C ASP A 111 20.61 4.78 7.80
N MET A 112 20.65 4.85 6.47
CA MET A 112 21.21 3.78 5.65
C MET A 112 22.70 3.60 5.99
N ARG A 113 23.04 2.39 6.42
CA ARG A 113 24.41 1.96 6.71
C ARG A 113 24.80 0.84 5.75
N TYR A 114 26.01 0.94 5.19
CA TYR A 114 26.62 -0.12 4.38
C TYR A 114 27.59 -0.90 5.26
N GLY A 115 27.14 -2.05 5.79
CA GLY A 115 27.98 -2.89 6.63
C GLY A 115 28.75 -3.93 5.81
N GLU A 116 30.08 -3.97 5.93
CA GLU A 116 30.90 -5.05 5.36
C GLU A 116 31.01 -6.29 6.26
N GLY A 117 30.62 -6.14 7.54
CA GLY A 117 30.68 -7.18 8.57
C GLY A 117 29.76 -8.39 8.32
N ARG A 118 29.68 -9.28 9.32
CA ARG A 118 28.76 -10.43 9.28
C ARG A 118 27.33 -9.92 9.21
N LEU A 119 26.49 -10.66 8.50
CA LEU A 119 25.08 -10.30 8.33
C LEU A 119 24.32 -10.15 9.67
N SER A 120 24.70 -10.94 10.68
CA SER A 120 24.19 -10.85 12.06
C SER A 120 24.52 -9.55 12.78
N ASP A 121 25.53 -8.82 12.30
CA ASP A 121 26.08 -7.65 12.98
C ASP A 121 25.71 -6.34 12.24
N GLN A 122 25.10 -6.45 11.06
CA GLN A 122 24.68 -5.29 10.29
C GLN A 122 23.46 -4.60 10.93
N GLU A 123 23.53 -3.29 11.12
CA GLU A 123 22.35 -2.50 11.49
C GLU A 123 21.32 -2.47 10.35
N VAL A 124 20.04 -2.42 10.72
CA VAL A 124 18.95 -2.23 9.77
C VAL A 124 18.57 -0.75 9.78
N SER A 125 18.36 -0.17 8.61
CA SER A 125 17.85 1.19 8.47
C SER A 125 16.37 1.22 8.89
N THR A 126 16.03 2.14 9.78
CA THR A 126 14.65 2.49 10.19
C THR A 126 13.82 2.87 8.96
N SER A 127 14.39 3.69 8.07
CA SER A 127 13.75 4.07 6.79
C SER A 127 13.36 2.86 5.96
N GLN A 128 14.17 1.79 6.00
CA GLN A 128 13.87 0.53 5.32
C GLN A 128 12.88 -0.33 6.07
N ILE A 129 12.97 -0.40 7.40
CA ILE A 129 12.01 -1.13 8.23
C ILE A 129 10.60 -0.58 7.98
N VAL A 130 10.44 0.75 8.00
CA VAL A 130 9.15 1.39 7.74
C VAL A 130 8.65 1.05 6.33
N LEU A 131 9.47 1.26 5.29
CA LEU A 131 9.04 0.95 3.93
C LEU A 131 8.71 -0.54 3.73
N PHE A 132 9.50 -1.45 4.29
CA PHE A 132 9.28 -2.88 4.17
C PHE A 132 8.06 -3.35 4.97
N HIS A 133 7.72 -2.67 6.07
CA HIS A 133 6.49 -2.89 6.80
C HIS A 133 5.28 -2.56 5.90
N GLU A 134 5.25 -1.36 5.33
CA GLU A 134 4.19 -0.93 4.40
C GLU A 134 4.11 -1.83 3.16
N TYR A 135 5.26 -2.21 2.60
CA TYR A 135 5.30 -3.15 1.48
C TYR A 135 4.84 -4.55 1.88
N GLY A 136 5.10 -4.98 3.11
CA GLY A 136 4.60 -6.22 3.68
C GLY A 136 3.08 -6.27 3.72
N HIS A 137 2.43 -5.17 4.14
CA HIS A 137 0.97 -5.03 4.03
C HIS A 137 0.49 -5.14 2.59
N ARG A 138 1.09 -4.36 1.67
CA ARG A 138 0.74 -4.42 0.24
C ARG A 138 0.82 -5.85 -0.29
N PHE A 139 1.94 -6.52 -0.06
CA PHE A 139 2.17 -7.88 -0.51
C PHE A 139 1.10 -8.85 0.05
N MET A 140 0.81 -8.74 1.35
CA MET A 140 -0.15 -9.61 2.00
C MET A 140 -1.57 -9.42 1.48
N PHE A 141 -2.00 -8.18 1.23
CA PHE A 141 -3.31 -7.91 0.67
C PHE A 141 -3.41 -8.19 -0.83
N GLN A 142 -2.31 -8.09 -1.58
CA GLN A 142 -2.31 -8.39 -3.01
C GLN A 142 -2.32 -9.89 -3.29
N TYR A 143 -1.56 -10.68 -2.52
CA TYR A 143 -1.35 -12.11 -2.82
C TYR A 143 -1.97 -13.07 -1.81
N GLY A 144 -2.39 -12.57 -0.64
CA GLY A 144 -3.06 -13.37 0.38
C GLY A 144 -4.44 -13.83 -0.07
N GLN A 145 -4.60 -15.12 -0.36
CA GLN A 145 -5.89 -15.71 -0.77
C GLN A 145 -6.77 -16.19 0.40
N VAL A 146 -6.33 -15.95 1.64
CA VAL A 146 -7.05 -16.38 2.84
C VAL A 146 -7.27 -15.22 3.79
N ARG A 147 -8.26 -15.36 4.67
CA ARG A 147 -8.51 -14.43 5.77
C ARG A 147 -7.47 -14.64 6.86
N TYR A 148 -6.57 -13.68 7.00
CA TYR A 148 -5.58 -13.65 8.09
C TYR A 148 -6.13 -12.91 9.31
N PRO A 149 -5.81 -13.35 10.54
CA PRO A 149 -6.18 -12.60 11.73
C PRO A 149 -5.37 -11.30 11.80
N ALA A 150 -6.01 -10.23 12.28
CA ALA A 150 -5.42 -8.88 12.38
C ALA A 150 -4.00 -8.86 12.99
N TRP A 151 -3.77 -9.65 14.04
CA TRP A 151 -2.47 -9.68 14.72
C TRP A 151 -1.38 -10.28 13.83
N PHE A 152 -1.74 -11.21 12.95
CA PHE A 152 -0.78 -11.81 12.02
C PHE A 152 -0.53 -10.88 10.84
N VAL A 153 -1.51 -10.07 10.42
CA VAL A 153 -1.29 -9.04 9.40
C VAL A 153 -0.22 -8.04 9.85
N GLU A 154 -0.37 -7.48 11.05
CA GLU A 154 0.63 -6.58 11.65
C GLU A 154 1.96 -7.30 11.91
N GLY A 155 1.89 -8.47 12.55
CA GLY A 155 3.10 -9.20 12.91
C GLY A 155 3.87 -9.72 11.71
N PHE A 156 3.22 -10.00 10.58
CA PHE A 156 3.86 -10.39 9.32
C PHE A 156 4.69 -9.23 8.78
N ALA A 157 4.09 -8.04 8.65
CA ALA A 157 4.79 -6.84 8.20
C ALA A 157 6.00 -6.55 9.10
N GLU A 158 5.84 -6.62 10.43
CA GLU A 158 6.92 -6.45 11.40
C GLU A 158 8.01 -7.54 11.32
N TYR A 159 7.63 -8.80 11.12
CA TYR A 159 8.58 -9.91 11.05
C TYR A 159 9.49 -9.80 9.82
N TYR A 160 8.90 -9.54 8.65
CA TYR A 160 9.62 -9.48 7.39
C TYR A 160 10.36 -8.16 7.19
N SER A 161 9.88 -7.04 7.75
CA SER A 161 10.54 -5.73 7.59
C SER A 161 11.94 -5.66 8.20
N THR A 162 12.24 -6.56 9.15
CA THR A 162 13.53 -6.64 9.84
C THR A 162 14.58 -7.46 9.07
N VAL A 163 14.29 -7.87 7.84
CA VAL A 163 15.19 -8.68 7.04
C VAL A 163 16.55 -7.99 6.88
N ARG A 164 17.61 -8.78 7.04
CA ARG A 164 18.98 -8.35 6.69
C ARG A 164 19.42 -9.12 5.48
N MET A 165 19.99 -8.44 4.50
CA MET A 165 20.36 -9.03 3.21
C MET A 165 21.80 -8.68 2.85
N LYS A 166 22.59 -9.69 2.46
CA LYS A 166 23.93 -9.51 1.88
C LYS A 166 24.11 -10.53 0.77
N ASP A 167 24.36 -10.06 -0.43
CA ASP A 167 24.51 -10.89 -1.63
C ASP A 167 23.33 -11.86 -1.80
N LYS A 168 23.56 -13.16 -1.60
CA LYS A 168 22.58 -14.25 -1.69
C LYS A 168 22.11 -14.80 -0.33
N GLU A 169 22.56 -14.17 0.76
CA GLU A 169 22.27 -14.56 2.13
C GLU A 169 21.32 -13.54 2.77
N PHE A 170 20.40 -14.03 3.62
CA PHE A 170 19.53 -13.16 4.37
C PHE A 170 19.13 -13.77 5.72
N LEU A 171 18.87 -12.90 6.69
CA LEU A 171 18.33 -13.24 8.00
C LEU A 171 16.91 -12.70 8.09
N LEU A 172 15.92 -13.57 8.32
CA LEU A 172 14.53 -13.19 8.54
C LEU A 172 14.18 -13.17 10.02
N GLY A 173 13.31 -12.24 10.40
CA GLY A 173 12.83 -12.10 11.77
C GLY A 173 13.91 -11.65 12.75
N MET A 174 14.73 -10.67 12.36
CA MET A 174 15.67 -10.09 13.30
C MET A 174 14.89 -9.38 14.41
N PRO A 175 15.29 -9.51 15.69
CA PRO A 175 14.64 -8.77 16.75
C PRO A 175 14.79 -7.26 16.52
N TRP A 176 13.70 -6.57 16.19
CA TRP A 176 13.75 -5.11 16.07
C TRP A 176 13.92 -4.52 17.46
N ILE A 177 14.97 -3.71 17.63
CA ILE A 177 15.30 -3.09 18.91
C ILE A 177 14.15 -2.25 19.45
N GLY A 178 13.35 -1.62 18.58
CA GLY A 178 12.16 -0.86 18.95
C GLY A 178 11.11 -1.73 19.65
N ARG A 179 10.65 -2.83 19.01
CA ARG A 179 9.68 -3.75 19.65
C ARG A 179 10.24 -4.40 20.91
N HIS A 180 11.51 -4.78 20.90
CA HIS A 180 12.15 -5.36 22.07
C HIS A 180 12.09 -4.40 23.27
N SER A 181 12.51 -3.14 23.06
CA SER A 181 12.52 -2.12 24.10
C SER A 181 11.11 -1.80 24.61
N GLN A 182 10.10 -1.79 23.73
CA GLN A 182 8.70 -1.60 24.12
C GLN A 182 8.19 -2.73 25.04
N ILE A 183 8.49 -3.98 24.71
CA ILE A 183 8.10 -5.15 25.53
C ILE A 183 8.89 -5.18 26.85
N GLU A 184 10.17 -4.81 26.86
CA GLU A 184 10.93 -4.70 28.11
C GLU A 184 10.38 -3.62 29.04
N ALA A 185 9.96 -2.48 28.48
CA ALA A 185 9.44 -1.36 29.25
C ALA A 185 8.04 -1.62 29.85
N VAL A 186 7.13 -2.20 29.06
CA VAL A 186 5.70 -2.29 29.41
C VAL A 186 5.26 -3.73 29.72
N GLY A 187 6.01 -4.73 29.28
CA GLY A 187 5.65 -6.14 29.39
C GLY A 187 4.65 -6.58 28.31
N LEU A 188 3.76 -7.51 28.67
CA LEU A 188 2.70 -8.06 27.80
C LEU A 188 1.33 -7.77 28.42
N PRO A 189 0.86 -6.50 28.42
CA PRO A 189 -0.33 -6.06 29.15
C PRO A 189 -1.67 -6.55 28.55
N ILE A 190 -1.69 -6.98 27.29
CA ILE A 190 -2.87 -7.53 26.63
C ILE A 190 -2.87 -9.05 26.81
N ASP A 191 -3.99 -9.61 27.25
CA ASP A 191 -4.18 -11.05 27.26
C ASP A 191 -4.26 -11.58 25.81
N TYR A 192 -3.50 -12.62 25.48
CA TYR A 192 -3.50 -13.14 24.11
C TYR A 192 -4.83 -13.76 23.69
N THR A 193 -5.73 -14.09 24.62
CA THR A 193 -7.12 -14.44 24.26
C THR A 193 -7.83 -13.28 23.57
N THR A 194 -7.59 -12.03 23.98
CA THR A 194 -8.11 -10.82 23.33
C THR A 194 -7.53 -10.65 21.93
N ILE A 195 -6.21 -10.86 21.78
CA ILE A 195 -5.50 -10.75 20.50
C ILE A 195 -6.01 -11.82 19.51
N LEU A 196 -6.09 -13.07 19.94
CA LEU A 196 -6.56 -14.19 19.12
C LEU A 196 -8.05 -14.06 18.77
N SER A 197 -8.86 -13.47 19.64
CA SER A 197 -10.30 -13.23 19.38
C SER A 197 -10.56 -12.08 18.42
N GLY A 198 -9.54 -11.31 18.02
CA GLY A 198 -9.71 -10.14 17.14
C GLY A 198 -10.48 -8.98 17.80
N LYS A 199 -10.41 -8.86 19.13
CA LYS A 199 -11.09 -7.83 19.92
C LYS A 199 -10.19 -6.63 20.25
N GLN A 200 -9.16 -6.40 19.45
CA GLN A 200 -8.20 -5.31 19.68
C GLN A 200 -8.84 -3.92 19.66
N ARG A 201 -9.99 -3.75 18.99
CA ARG A 201 -10.74 -2.48 18.96
C ARG A 201 -11.51 -2.19 20.23
N ASP A 202 -11.67 -3.18 21.10
CA ASP A 202 -12.28 -2.98 22.42
C ASP A 202 -11.24 -2.48 23.44
N LEU A 203 -9.97 -2.36 23.05
CA LEU A 203 -8.89 -1.84 23.87
C LEU A 203 -8.94 -0.31 23.94
N SER A 204 -8.56 0.24 25.09
CA SER A 204 -8.29 1.67 25.24
C SER A 204 -7.04 2.08 24.46
N ASP A 205 -6.96 3.35 24.03
CA ASP A 205 -5.86 3.89 23.22
C ASP A 205 -4.47 3.55 23.81
N ASP A 206 -4.30 3.70 25.13
CA ASP A 206 -3.06 3.39 25.87
C ASP A 206 -2.65 1.91 25.78
N LYS A 207 -3.64 1.01 25.79
CA LYS A 207 -3.39 -0.42 25.62
C LYS A 207 -3.20 -0.80 24.16
N TYR A 208 -3.84 -0.09 23.24
CA TYR A 208 -3.75 -0.37 21.82
C TYR A 208 -2.31 -0.21 21.28
N GLU A 209 -1.52 0.71 21.85
CA GLU A 209 -0.10 0.83 21.50
C GLU A 209 0.71 -0.46 21.76
N SER A 210 0.30 -1.25 22.77
CA SER A 210 0.91 -2.56 23.09
C SER A 210 0.45 -3.68 22.16
N TYR A 211 -0.53 -3.44 21.28
CA TYR A 211 -1.01 -4.43 20.33
C TYR A 211 0.08 -4.83 19.34
N TYR A 212 0.76 -3.87 18.70
CA TYR A 212 1.76 -4.15 17.67
C TYR A 212 2.96 -4.94 18.21
N PRO A 213 3.60 -4.59 19.36
CA PRO A 213 4.67 -5.41 19.92
C PRO A 213 4.24 -6.84 20.27
N GLN A 214 3.04 -7.03 20.81
CA GLN A 214 2.53 -8.37 21.13
C GLN A 214 2.15 -9.19 19.89
N ALA A 215 1.56 -8.55 18.88
CA ALA A 215 1.28 -9.15 17.58
C ALA A 215 2.57 -9.60 16.88
N TRP A 216 3.61 -8.77 16.93
CA TRP A 216 4.95 -9.10 16.47
C TRP A 216 5.54 -10.28 17.24
N LEU A 217 5.48 -10.30 18.58
CA LEU A 217 6.07 -11.37 19.38
C LEU A 217 5.42 -12.74 19.12
N LEU A 218 4.09 -12.78 18.99
CA LEU A 218 3.38 -14.01 18.63
C LEU A 218 3.75 -14.46 17.21
N THR A 219 3.83 -13.54 16.26
CA THR A 219 4.24 -13.86 14.88
C THR A 219 5.68 -14.36 14.85
N HIS A 220 6.59 -13.71 15.58
CA HIS A 220 7.99 -14.11 15.69
C HIS A 220 8.13 -15.50 16.32
N TYR A 221 7.37 -15.79 17.38
CA TYR A 221 7.28 -17.12 17.97
C TYR A 221 6.87 -18.16 16.90
N ILE A 222 5.81 -17.91 16.14
CA ILE A 222 5.34 -18.86 15.14
C ILE A 222 6.34 -19.02 13.99
N MET A 223 6.78 -17.91 13.43
CA MET A 223 7.51 -17.86 12.16
C MET A 223 8.97 -18.27 12.27
N THR A 224 9.54 -18.40 13.47
CA THR A 224 10.94 -18.83 13.65
C THR A 224 11.13 -20.35 13.69
N ASP A 225 10.05 -21.14 13.66
CA ASP A 225 10.13 -22.60 13.80
C ASP A 225 9.19 -23.32 12.83
N ALA A 226 9.74 -24.26 12.07
CA ALA A 226 9.02 -24.93 10.99
C ALA A 226 7.78 -25.73 11.47
N PRO A 227 7.85 -26.52 12.56
CA PRO A 227 6.67 -27.15 13.15
C PRO A 227 5.56 -26.16 13.53
N ARG A 228 5.90 -25.04 14.18
CA ARG A 228 4.92 -24.00 14.55
C ARG A 228 4.30 -23.33 13.33
N ARG A 229 5.08 -23.05 12.27
CA ARG A 229 4.53 -22.54 11.00
C ARG A 229 3.50 -23.49 10.38
N LYS A 230 3.81 -24.79 10.33
CA LYS A 230 2.88 -25.80 9.81
C LYS A 230 1.61 -25.94 10.66
N ALA A 231 1.75 -25.88 11.98
CA ALA A 231 0.60 -25.85 12.89
C ALA A 231 -0.27 -24.60 12.67
N PHE A 232 0.37 -23.47 12.40
CA PHE A 232 -0.31 -22.20 12.13
C PHE A 232 -1.09 -22.23 10.82
N GLU A 233 -0.60 -22.89 9.76
CA GLU A 233 -1.37 -23.11 8.53
C GLU A 233 -2.69 -23.86 8.80
N ALA A 234 -2.65 -24.89 9.65
CA ALA A 234 -3.84 -25.63 10.05
C ALA A 234 -4.80 -24.77 10.90
N TYR A 235 -4.26 -23.94 11.80
CA TYR A 235 -5.04 -22.95 12.55
C TYR A 235 -5.72 -21.94 11.62
N LEU A 236 -5.01 -21.40 10.64
CA LEU A 236 -5.58 -20.48 9.66
C LEU A 236 -6.73 -21.14 8.88
N LEU A 237 -6.53 -22.38 8.42
CA LEU A 237 -7.58 -23.13 7.74
C LEU A 237 -8.84 -23.28 8.61
N ALA A 238 -8.69 -23.64 9.89
CA ALA A 238 -9.80 -23.81 10.83
C ALA A 238 -10.61 -22.50 11.02
N ILE A 239 -9.94 -21.38 11.28
CA ILE A 239 -10.64 -20.09 11.47
C ILE A 239 -11.26 -19.55 10.17
N ASN A 240 -10.69 -19.90 9.00
CA ASN A 240 -11.28 -19.58 7.70
C ASN A 240 -12.56 -20.40 7.44
N ASN A 241 -12.65 -21.61 8.02
CA ASN A 241 -13.86 -22.43 7.98
C ASN A 241 -14.92 -22.04 9.02
N GLY A 242 -14.64 -21.03 9.86
CA GLY A 242 -15.58 -20.49 10.84
C GLY A 242 -15.42 -21.02 12.26
N ASP A 243 -14.38 -21.80 12.55
CA ASP A 243 -14.11 -22.28 13.91
C ASP A 243 -13.76 -21.13 14.86
N ASP A 244 -14.07 -21.30 16.15
CA ASP A 244 -13.68 -20.34 17.19
C ASP A 244 -12.15 -20.20 17.26
N PRO A 245 -11.59 -18.98 17.19
CA PRO A 245 -10.14 -18.78 17.16
C PRO A 245 -9.40 -19.33 18.38
N LEU A 246 -10.00 -19.34 19.58
CA LEU A 246 -9.32 -19.83 20.78
C LEU A 246 -9.28 -21.36 20.80
N VAL A 247 -10.41 -21.99 20.46
CA VAL A 247 -10.51 -23.45 20.34
C VAL A 247 -9.60 -23.97 19.23
N ALA A 248 -9.59 -23.32 18.06
CA ALA A 248 -8.74 -23.68 16.94
C ALA A 248 -7.25 -23.53 17.30
N PHE A 249 -6.88 -22.45 18.00
CA PHE A 249 -5.49 -22.24 18.42
C PHE A 249 -5.03 -23.35 19.37
N LYS A 250 -5.84 -23.68 20.39
CA LYS A 250 -5.54 -24.80 21.30
C LYS A 250 -5.37 -26.12 20.56
N THR A 251 -6.27 -26.39 19.62
CA THR A 251 -6.31 -27.64 18.85
C THR A 251 -5.07 -27.80 17.96
N HIS A 252 -4.70 -26.76 17.21
CA HIS A 252 -3.65 -26.86 16.20
C HIS A 252 -2.27 -26.45 16.72
N MET A 253 -2.18 -25.44 17.59
CA MET A 253 -0.91 -24.96 18.14
C MET A 253 -0.49 -25.71 19.41
N GLY A 254 -1.40 -26.48 20.02
CA GLY A 254 -1.12 -27.29 21.21
C GLY A 254 -0.87 -26.47 22.48
N ILE A 255 -1.27 -25.20 22.50
CA ILE A 255 -1.09 -24.27 23.63
C ILE A 255 -2.47 -23.77 24.03
N ASP A 256 -2.80 -23.87 25.31
CA ASP A 256 -4.00 -23.20 25.82
C ASP A 256 -3.82 -21.67 25.70
N PRO A 257 -4.72 -20.95 25.02
CA PRO A 257 -4.63 -19.49 24.88
C PRO A 257 -4.43 -18.75 26.20
N ALA A 258 -4.97 -19.26 27.31
CA ALA A 258 -4.79 -18.67 28.65
C ALA A 258 -3.33 -18.75 29.15
N ASP A 259 -2.54 -19.71 28.67
CA ASP A 259 -1.13 -19.87 29.01
C ASP A 259 -0.19 -19.09 28.08
N LEU A 260 -0.71 -18.52 26.99
CA LEU A 260 0.10 -17.97 25.91
C LEU A 260 0.92 -16.75 26.34
N ASN A 261 0.40 -15.89 27.24
CA ASN A 261 1.18 -14.80 27.84
C ASN A 261 2.44 -15.32 28.54
N LYS A 262 2.32 -16.42 29.31
CA LYS A 262 3.44 -17.04 30.02
C LYS A 262 4.44 -17.66 29.04
N VAL A 263 3.95 -18.37 28.03
CA VAL A 263 4.78 -18.99 26.99
C VAL A 263 5.59 -17.93 26.24
N LEU A 264 4.95 -16.85 25.80
CA LEU A 264 5.61 -15.79 25.03
C LEU A 264 6.54 -14.94 25.88
N LYS A 265 6.21 -14.71 27.16
CA LYS A 265 7.14 -14.09 28.10
C LYS A 265 8.41 -14.93 28.28
N ALA A 266 8.27 -16.24 28.48
CA ALA A 266 9.41 -17.14 28.61
C ALA A 266 10.24 -17.20 27.32
N TYR A 267 9.58 -17.21 26.16
CA TYR A 267 10.23 -17.15 24.86
C TYR A 267 11.05 -15.88 24.68
N PHE A 268 10.46 -14.72 24.98
CA PHE A 268 11.12 -13.42 24.91
C PHE A 268 12.42 -13.39 25.72
N PHE A 269 12.36 -13.79 27.01
CA PHE A 269 13.54 -13.78 27.89
C PHE A 269 14.56 -14.89 27.62
N LYS A 270 14.19 -15.95 26.90
CA LYS A 270 15.15 -16.98 26.47
C LYS A 270 16.12 -16.47 25.40
N GLY A 271 15.75 -15.39 24.71
CA GLY A 271 16.49 -14.82 23.60
C GLY A 271 15.82 -15.12 22.27
N LEU A 272 15.53 -14.07 21.51
CA LEU A 272 14.91 -14.15 20.21
C LEU A 272 15.95 -14.47 19.14
N THR A 273 15.65 -15.43 18.27
CA THR A 273 16.52 -15.82 17.16
C THR A 273 16.00 -15.30 15.82
N SER A 274 16.88 -15.18 14.85
CA SER A 274 16.53 -15.01 13.44
C SER A 274 16.76 -16.31 12.69
N THR A 275 16.15 -16.45 11.51
CA THR A 275 16.37 -17.61 10.64
C THR A 275 17.27 -17.22 9.48
N TYR A 276 18.39 -17.92 9.34
CA TYR A 276 19.33 -17.75 8.23
C TYR A 276 18.86 -18.56 7.02
N TYR A 277 18.95 -17.92 5.86
CA TYR A 277 18.68 -18.51 4.58
C TYR A 277 19.74 -18.08 3.57
N SER A 278 19.93 -18.94 2.56
CA SER A 278 20.71 -18.62 1.37
C SER A 278 19.98 -19.13 0.15
N VAL A 279 19.84 -18.28 -0.87
CA VAL A 279 19.33 -18.68 -2.18
C VAL A 279 20.49 -19.08 -3.09
N PRO A 280 20.28 -20.01 -4.05
CA PRO A 280 21.31 -20.39 -5.01
C PRO A 280 21.84 -19.18 -5.80
N GLU A 281 20.92 -18.31 -6.21
CA GLU A 281 21.18 -17.10 -6.98
C GLU A 281 20.25 -15.97 -6.52
N MET A 282 20.77 -14.75 -6.50
CA MET A 282 20.02 -13.52 -6.30
C MET A 282 20.08 -12.73 -7.62
N PRO A 283 18.92 -12.35 -8.21
CA PRO A 283 18.91 -11.56 -9.43
C PRO A 283 19.72 -10.27 -9.30
N VAL A 284 20.32 -9.85 -10.42
CA VAL A 284 20.95 -8.54 -10.51
C VAL A 284 19.87 -7.53 -10.91
N PHE A 285 19.46 -6.71 -9.95
CA PHE A 285 18.48 -5.66 -10.17
C PHE A 285 19.13 -4.44 -10.81
N LYS A 286 18.74 -4.13 -12.04
CA LYS A 286 19.22 -2.93 -12.74
C LYS A 286 18.45 -1.72 -12.22
N VAL A 287 19.18 -0.70 -11.79
CA VAL A 287 18.60 0.55 -11.33
C VAL A 287 19.18 1.71 -12.12
N THR A 288 18.31 2.56 -12.65
CA THR A 288 18.71 3.81 -13.28
C THR A 288 18.35 4.97 -12.36
N VAL A 289 19.34 5.78 -11.99
CA VAL A 289 19.12 6.99 -11.18
C VAL A 289 19.23 8.23 -12.05
N SER A 290 18.25 9.11 -11.95
CA SER A 290 18.18 10.37 -12.68
C SER A 290 17.72 11.51 -11.77
N ALA A 291 18.15 12.73 -12.06
CA ALA A 291 17.55 13.91 -11.44
C ALA A 291 16.12 14.09 -11.97
N VAL A 292 15.20 14.54 -11.11
CA VAL A 292 13.86 14.91 -11.56
C VAL A 292 13.87 16.41 -11.88
N PRO A 293 13.76 16.81 -13.15
CA PRO A 293 13.82 18.21 -13.54
C PRO A 293 12.50 18.88 -13.12
N MET A 294 12.45 19.40 -11.90
CA MET A 294 11.29 20.12 -11.38
C MET A 294 11.68 21.46 -10.78
N THR A 295 10.74 22.38 -10.80
CA THR A 295 10.92 23.77 -10.39
C THR A 295 10.47 24.04 -8.95
N ASP A 296 9.58 23.20 -8.41
CA ASP A 296 9.13 23.22 -7.01
C ASP A 296 9.13 21.80 -6.45
N ARG A 297 9.89 21.55 -5.37
CA ARG A 297 10.00 20.23 -4.74
C ARG A 297 8.65 19.65 -4.30
N ARG A 298 7.68 20.51 -3.98
CA ARG A 298 6.35 20.10 -3.49
C ARG A 298 5.47 19.59 -4.62
N LEU A 299 5.76 19.96 -5.87
CA LEU A 299 4.99 19.54 -7.03
C LEU A 299 4.97 18.02 -7.17
N LEU A 300 6.08 17.35 -6.81
CA LEU A 300 6.14 15.89 -6.82
C LEU A 300 5.14 15.24 -5.85
N LEU A 301 5.06 15.75 -4.63
CA LEU A 301 4.14 15.23 -3.61
C LEU A 301 2.68 15.56 -3.95
N TRP A 302 2.43 16.74 -4.53
CA TRP A 302 1.10 17.09 -5.04
C TRP A 302 0.68 16.23 -6.23
N ASP A 303 1.60 15.90 -7.14
CA ASP A 303 1.37 14.95 -8.23
C ASP A 303 1.06 13.54 -7.68
N ALA A 304 1.80 13.08 -6.65
CA ALA A 304 1.52 11.82 -5.97
C ALA A 304 0.08 11.78 -5.41
N THR A 305 -0.38 12.87 -4.78
CA THR A 305 -1.79 13.01 -4.38
C THR A 305 -2.73 13.00 -5.60
N ALA A 306 -2.41 13.75 -6.67
CA ALA A 306 -3.23 13.84 -7.88
C ALA A 306 -3.40 12.50 -8.61
N LYS A 307 -2.40 11.62 -8.56
CA LYS A 307 -2.49 10.25 -9.12
C LYS A 307 -3.28 9.28 -8.23
N THR A 308 -3.53 9.65 -6.98
CA THR A 308 -4.18 8.80 -5.99
C THR A 308 -5.54 9.39 -5.57
N CYS A 309 -5.81 9.53 -4.28
CA CYS A 309 -7.08 10.00 -3.74
C CYS A 309 -6.85 10.90 -2.53
N ALA A 310 -7.84 11.75 -2.27
CA ALA A 310 -7.85 12.76 -1.24
C ALA A 310 -9.28 13.22 -0.97
N SER A 311 -9.50 13.79 0.23
CA SER A 311 -10.76 14.43 0.58
C SER A 311 -11.13 15.55 -0.40
N LYS A 312 -12.42 15.83 -0.56
CA LYS A 312 -12.92 16.82 -1.54
C LYS A 312 -12.28 18.21 -1.37
N THR A 313 -12.10 18.66 -0.14
CA THR A 313 -11.45 19.95 0.19
C THR A 313 -9.98 19.96 -0.17
N HIS A 314 -9.27 18.85 0.10
CA HIS A 314 -7.85 18.73 -0.23
C HIS A 314 -7.63 18.61 -1.75
N LYS A 315 -8.48 17.87 -2.47
CA LYS A 315 -8.48 17.82 -3.96
C LYS A 315 -8.49 19.21 -4.59
N ALA A 316 -9.41 20.08 -4.16
CA ALA A 316 -9.50 21.45 -4.66
C ALA A 316 -8.23 22.27 -4.34
N THR A 317 -7.67 22.08 -3.15
CA THR A 317 -6.43 22.75 -2.71
C THR A 317 -5.23 22.31 -3.55
N ILE A 318 -5.07 21.01 -3.78
CA ILE A 318 -3.98 20.44 -4.56
C ILE A 318 -4.08 20.87 -6.04
N LEU A 319 -5.29 20.83 -6.61
CA LEU A 319 -5.52 21.28 -7.99
C LEU A 319 -5.08 22.74 -8.19
N GLU A 320 -5.46 23.64 -7.28
CA GLU A 320 -5.09 25.06 -7.39
C GLU A 320 -3.59 25.29 -7.24
N ARG A 321 -2.95 24.57 -6.31
CA ARG A 321 -1.49 24.61 -6.11
C ARG A 321 -0.75 24.14 -7.36
N ILE A 322 -1.16 23.01 -7.95
CA ILE A 322 -0.56 22.49 -9.19
C ILE A 322 -0.75 23.50 -10.31
N ARG A 323 -1.98 23.99 -10.57
CA ARG A 323 -2.24 25.00 -11.61
C ARG A 323 -1.39 26.25 -11.45
N THR A 324 -1.26 26.77 -10.22
CA THR A 324 -0.45 27.96 -9.93
C THR A 324 1.03 27.73 -10.21
N THR A 325 1.55 26.58 -9.80
CA THR A 325 2.97 26.22 -9.99
C THR A 325 3.28 25.93 -11.46
N THR A 326 2.41 25.22 -12.18
CA THR A 326 2.65 24.83 -13.58
C THR A 326 2.34 25.96 -14.57
N ALA A 327 1.52 26.96 -14.20
CA ALA A 327 1.33 28.16 -15.03
C ALA A 327 2.63 28.92 -15.30
N LYS A 328 3.63 28.75 -14.45
CA LYS A 328 4.96 29.40 -14.56
C LYS A 328 6.03 28.48 -15.16
N ASN A 329 5.74 27.19 -15.33
CA ASN A 329 6.73 26.16 -15.65
C ASN A 329 6.17 25.17 -16.67
N THR A 330 6.86 25.03 -17.80
CA THR A 330 6.42 24.18 -18.93
C THR A 330 7.30 22.95 -19.12
N ASP A 331 8.10 22.59 -18.11
CA ASP A 331 8.91 21.38 -18.15
C ASP A 331 8.00 20.12 -18.22
N PRO A 332 8.54 18.98 -18.69
CA PRO A 332 7.74 17.77 -18.87
C PRO A 332 7.05 17.29 -17.58
N PHE A 333 7.69 17.46 -16.42
CA PHE A 333 7.11 17.03 -15.14
C PHE A 333 5.92 17.91 -14.75
N SER A 334 6.06 19.23 -14.88
CA SER A 334 4.96 20.19 -14.69
C SER A 334 3.75 19.88 -15.58
N ARG A 335 3.98 19.48 -16.83
CA ARG A 335 2.90 19.06 -17.75
C ARG A 335 2.21 17.78 -17.26
N SER A 336 2.97 16.76 -16.86
CA SER A 336 2.39 15.50 -16.35
C SER A 336 1.58 15.74 -15.08
N ALA A 337 2.10 16.53 -14.14
CA ALA A 337 1.39 16.87 -12.91
C ALA A 337 0.06 17.60 -13.19
N GLN A 338 0.05 18.51 -14.16
CA GLN A 338 -1.18 19.18 -14.58
C GLN A 338 -2.17 18.21 -15.23
N ILE A 339 -1.71 17.25 -16.03
CA ILE A 339 -2.57 16.23 -16.65
C ILE A 339 -3.26 15.39 -15.56
N HIS A 340 -2.50 14.84 -14.60
CA HIS A 340 -3.07 14.02 -13.53
C HIS A 340 -4.05 14.82 -12.67
N ALA A 341 -3.68 16.06 -12.28
CA ALA A 341 -4.54 16.92 -11.49
C ALA A 341 -5.84 17.29 -12.20
N GLU A 342 -5.80 17.63 -13.49
CA GLU A 342 -7.01 17.94 -14.24
C GLU A 342 -7.86 16.69 -14.53
N ALA A 343 -7.23 15.54 -14.81
CA ALA A 343 -7.95 14.29 -15.01
C ALA A 343 -8.66 13.81 -13.75
N ASN A 344 -8.03 13.93 -12.58
CA ASN A 344 -8.52 13.37 -11.33
C ASN A 344 -9.24 14.36 -10.41
N PHE A 345 -8.81 15.61 -10.33
CA PHE A 345 -9.40 16.59 -9.40
C PHE A 345 -10.06 17.77 -10.10
N GLY A 346 -9.67 18.05 -11.35
CA GLY A 346 -10.10 19.22 -12.11
C GLY A 346 -11.02 18.91 -13.28
N ASP A 347 -10.74 19.59 -14.40
CA ASP A 347 -11.51 19.49 -15.64
C ASP A 347 -10.91 18.43 -16.57
N PRO A 348 -11.55 17.26 -16.72
CA PRO A 348 -10.99 16.17 -17.54
C PRO A 348 -10.83 16.55 -19.01
N ALA A 349 -11.56 17.55 -19.54
CA ALA A 349 -11.37 18.02 -20.92
C ALA A 349 -9.99 18.65 -21.14
N LYS A 350 -9.42 19.31 -20.13
CA LYS A 350 -8.06 19.87 -20.19
C LYS A 350 -7.00 18.77 -20.21
N ALA A 351 -7.21 17.70 -19.46
CA ALA A 351 -6.31 16.54 -19.50
C ALA A 351 -6.36 15.86 -20.87
N ILE A 352 -7.55 15.63 -21.42
CA ILE A 352 -7.75 15.07 -22.77
C ILE A 352 -7.01 15.90 -23.83
N ALA A 353 -7.19 17.23 -23.80
CA ALA A 353 -6.54 18.13 -24.75
C ALA A 353 -5.00 18.09 -24.66
N GLN A 354 -4.45 17.97 -23.45
CA GLN A 354 -3.01 17.90 -23.23
C GLN A 354 -2.39 16.54 -23.57
N LEU A 355 -3.11 15.45 -23.33
CA LEU A 355 -2.67 14.09 -23.67
C LEU A 355 -2.65 13.86 -25.19
N GLY A 356 -3.62 14.43 -25.91
CA GLY A 356 -3.68 14.33 -27.37
C GLY A 356 -3.86 12.88 -27.83
N GLN A 357 -2.90 12.36 -28.60
CA GLN A 357 -2.87 10.98 -29.09
C GLN A 357 -1.58 10.30 -28.61
N PRO A 358 -1.64 9.57 -27.48
CA PRO A 358 -0.49 8.85 -26.96
C PRO A 358 0.01 7.76 -27.91
N ALA A 359 1.28 7.37 -27.75
CA ALA A 359 1.84 6.22 -28.44
C ALA A 359 1.16 4.92 -27.97
N ALA A 360 1.16 3.88 -28.82
CA ALA A 360 0.45 2.63 -28.51
C ALA A 360 1.07 1.85 -27.34
N GLU A 361 2.36 2.07 -27.10
CA GLU A 361 3.16 1.50 -26.01
C GLU A 361 3.09 2.34 -24.71
N ASP A 362 2.59 3.58 -24.77
CA ASP A 362 2.48 4.45 -23.60
C ASP A 362 1.20 4.15 -22.82
N ALA A 363 1.24 3.02 -22.09
CA ALA A 363 0.13 2.52 -21.30
C ALA A 363 -0.39 3.55 -20.27
N ASP A 364 0.49 4.38 -19.71
CA ASP A 364 0.13 5.34 -18.66
C ASP A 364 -0.63 6.54 -19.24
N SER A 365 -0.16 7.12 -20.34
CA SER A 365 -0.90 8.19 -21.03
C SER A 365 -2.23 7.68 -21.61
N LEU A 366 -2.26 6.45 -22.14
CA LEU A 366 -3.49 5.81 -22.62
C LEU A 366 -4.49 5.59 -21.47
N PHE A 367 -4.01 5.16 -20.30
CA PHE A 367 -4.83 5.00 -19.10
C PHE A 367 -5.44 6.33 -18.67
N TRP A 368 -4.62 7.37 -18.48
CA TRP A 368 -5.10 8.69 -18.05
C TRP A 368 -6.06 9.34 -19.06
N LEU A 369 -5.85 9.09 -20.36
CA LEU A 369 -6.77 9.56 -21.40
C LEU A 369 -8.12 8.83 -21.32
N GLY A 370 -8.09 7.51 -21.15
CA GLY A 370 -9.29 6.69 -20.95
C GLY A 370 -10.05 7.05 -19.67
N TYR A 371 -9.33 7.26 -18.57
CA TYR A 371 -9.88 7.70 -17.29
C TYR A 371 -10.51 9.09 -17.38
N ALA A 372 -9.85 10.06 -18.03
CA ALA A 372 -10.41 11.39 -18.24
C ALA A 372 -11.71 11.34 -19.07
N TRP A 373 -11.78 10.50 -20.10
CA TRP A 373 -13.03 10.29 -20.84
C TRP A 373 -14.12 9.62 -19.98
N TYR A 374 -13.76 8.66 -19.12
CA TYR A 374 -14.71 8.11 -18.16
C TYR A 374 -15.24 9.21 -17.23
N ARG A 375 -14.38 10.08 -16.73
CA ARG A 375 -14.76 11.24 -15.91
C ARG A 375 -15.72 12.21 -16.60
N VAL A 376 -15.49 12.53 -17.88
CA VAL A 376 -16.44 13.32 -18.68
C VAL A 376 -17.83 12.69 -18.69
N SER A 377 -17.92 11.35 -18.76
CA SER A 377 -19.21 10.65 -18.74
C SER A 377 -19.94 10.74 -17.40
N GLN A 378 -19.20 10.83 -16.29
CA GLN A 378 -19.74 10.93 -14.93
C GLN A 378 -20.20 12.36 -14.58
N GLU A 379 -19.64 13.37 -15.27
CA GLU A 379 -19.93 14.79 -15.04
C GLU A 379 -20.93 15.38 -16.02
N SER A 380 -21.33 14.62 -17.06
CA SER A 380 -22.23 15.08 -18.12
C SER A 380 -23.68 14.72 -17.84
N ASP A 381 -24.57 15.72 -17.87
CA ASP A 381 -26.03 15.51 -17.86
C ASP A 381 -26.61 15.21 -19.27
N ASP A 382 -25.81 15.39 -20.33
CA ASP A 382 -26.21 15.10 -21.71
C ASP A 382 -25.94 13.64 -22.06
N SER A 383 -27.01 12.89 -22.34
CA SER A 383 -26.93 11.45 -22.63
C SER A 383 -26.11 11.09 -23.88
N ALA A 384 -26.08 11.95 -24.90
CA ALA A 384 -25.30 11.70 -26.11
C ALA A 384 -23.81 11.91 -25.83
N ARG A 385 -23.47 12.99 -25.11
CA ARG A 385 -22.11 13.25 -24.64
C ARG A 385 -21.61 12.16 -23.69
N THR A 386 -22.46 11.68 -22.78
CA THR A 386 -22.12 10.56 -21.89
C THR A 386 -21.82 9.29 -22.68
N ALA A 387 -22.65 8.94 -23.67
CA ALA A 387 -22.42 7.77 -24.52
C ALA A 387 -21.13 7.89 -25.36
N GLU A 388 -20.85 9.08 -25.91
CA GLU A 388 -19.60 9.35 -26.63
C GLU A 388 -18.38 9.23 -25.71
N ALA A 389 -18.45 9.83 -24.53
CA ALA A 389 -17.39 9.78 -23.54
C ALA A 389 -17.08 8.34 -23.09
N LEU A 390 -18.10 7.53 -22.80
CA LEU A 390 -17.93 6.11 -22.49
C LEU A 390 -17.33 5.32 -23.66
N LYS A 391 -17.70 5.64 -24.91
CA LYS A 391 -17.08 5.03 -26.10
C LYS A 391 -15.59 5.35 -26.20
N ASN A 392 -15.20 6.61 -25.97
CA ASN A 392 -13.80 7.01 -25.98
C ASN A 392 -13.03 6.38 -24.81
N ALA A 393 -13.62 6.38 -23.60
CA ALA A 393 -13.04 5.72 -22.42
C ALA A 393 -12.70 4.26 -22.71
N ARG A 394 -13.66 3.47 -23.20
CA ARG A 394 -13.44 2.07 -23.60
C ARG A 394 -12.33 1.92 -24.63
N THR A 395 -12.26 2.83 -25.59
CA THR A 395 -11.29 2.77 -26.69
C THR A 395 -9.86 2.93 -26.16
N TYR A 396 -9.60 3.94 -25.34
CA TYR A 396 -8.26 4.18 -24.80
C TYR A 396 -7.90 3.22 -23.65
N LEU A 397 -8.85 2.83 -22.80
CA LEU A 397 -8.61 1.81 -21.77
C LEU A 397 -8.30 0.43 -22.37
N MET A 398 -8.92 0.07 -23.51
CA MET A 398 -8.57 -1.16 -24.23
C MET A 398 -7.16 -1.08 -24.85
N GLN A 399 -6.73 0.10 -25.29
CA GLN A 399 -5.34 0.28 -25.76
C GLN A 399 -4.35 0.21 -24.60
N ALA A 400 -4.64 0.86 -23.48
CA ALA A 400 -3.85 0.75 -22.25
C ALA A 400 -3.73 -0.71 -21.79
N TYR A 401 -4.83 -1.47 -21.82
CA TYR A 401 -4.83 -2.90 -21.47
C TYR A 401 -3.94 -3.73 -22.42
N LYS A 402 -3.95 -3.43 -23.72
CA LYS A 402 -3.05 -4.10 -24.68
C LYS A 402 -1.58 -3.77 -24.44
N ALA A 403 -1.30 -2.53 -24.04
CA ALA A 403 0.05 -2.07 -23.73
C ALA A 403 0.57 -2.66 -22.42
N ARG A 404 -0.29 -2.80 -21.41
CA ARG A 404 0.04 -3.38 -20.10
C ARG A 404 -1.16 -4.15 -19.50
N PRO A 405 -1.27 -5.48 -19.76
CA PRO A 405 -2.43 -6.27 -19.34
C PRO A 405 -2.64 -6.38 -17.84
N ALA A 406 -1.56 -6.36 -17.04
CA ALA A 406 -1.63 -6.50 -15.58
C ALA A 406 -1.87 -5.18 -14.83
N ALA A 407 -2.38 -4.14 -15.51
CA ALA A 407 -2.75 -2.88 -14.89
C ALA A 407 -4.19 -2.91 -14.34
N ALA A 408 -4.35 -3.22 -13.06
CA ALA A 408 -5.65 -3.37 -12.38
C ALA A 408 -6.59 -2.15 -12.57
N ALA A 409 -6.08 -0.92 -12.42
CA ALA A 409 -6.86 0.30 -12.60
C ALA A 409 -7.45 0.40 -14.02
N THR A 410 -6.70 0.00 -15.06
CA THR A 410 -7.18 0.00 -16.44
C THR A 410 -8.38 -0.93 -16.61
N LEU A 411 -8.29 -2.15 -16.06
CA LEU A 411 -9.37 -3.13 -16.10
C LEU A 411 -10.59 -2.68 -15.29
N TYR A 412 -10.36 -2.07 -14.13
CA TYR A 412 -11.43 -1.51 -13.29
C TYR A 412 -12.25 -0.46 -14.05
N TYR A 413 -11.59 0.57 -14.61
CA TYR A 413 -12.31 1.59 -15.38
C TYR A 413 -12.85 1.05 -16.70
N LEU A 414 -12.21 0.06 -17.32
CA LEU A 414 -12.75 -0.60 -18.51
C LEU A 414 -14.08 -1.28 -18.21
N SER A 415 -14.20 -1.90 -17.03
CA SER A 415 -15.44 -2.50 -16.53
C SER A 415 -16.52 -1.45 -16.26
N LEU A 416 -16.18 -0.39 -15.52
CA LEU A 416 -17.10 0.73 -15.26
C LEU A 416 -17.61 1.37 -16.55
N ALA A 417 -16.74 1.50 -17.55
CA ALA A 417 -17.08 2.04 -18.85
C ALA A 417 -18.00 1.13 -19.68
N GLN A 418 -18.43 -0.05 -19.21
CA GLN A 418 -19.41 -0.90 -19.90
C GLN A 418 -20.88 -0.61 -19.52
N LYS A 419 -21.15 0.33 -18.61
CA LYS A 419 -22.50 0.52 -18.00
C LYS A 419 -23.63 0.83 -19.00
N ASP A 420 -23.32 1.47 -20.13
CA ASP A 420 -24.24 1.80 -21.23
C ASP A 420 -24.43 0.64 -22.23
N ARG A 421 -23.74 -0.49 -22.07
CA ARG A 421 -23.78 -1.60 -23.01
C ARG A 421 -24.98 -2.51 -22.73
N PRO A 422 -25.64 -3.04 -23.79
CA PRO A 422 -26.73 -3.99 -23.63
C PRO A 422 -26.33 -5.20 -22.77
N GLY A 423 -27.23 -5.62 -21.88
CA GLY A 423 -27.02 -6.78 -21.01
C GLY A 423 -26.01 -6.54 -19.89
N TYR A 424 -25.78 -5.29 -19.46
CA TYR A 424 -24.96 -5.01 -18.28
C TYR A 424 -25.56 -5.65 -17.00
N PRO A 425 -24.76 -6.34 -16.16
CA PRO A 425 -23.35 -6.66 -16.34
C PRO A 425 -23.14 -7.68 -17.46
N ASN A 426 -22.37 -7.31 -18.49
CA ASN A 426 -22.03 -8.22 -19.58
C ASN A 426 -20.69 -8.93 -19.28
N ALA A 427 -20.34 -9.93 -20.08
CA ALA A 427 -19.14 -10.73 -19.87
C ALA A 427 -17.85 -9.88 -19.82
N THR A 428 -17.74 -8.84 -20.67
CA THR A 428 -16.58 -7.93 -20.66
C THR A 428 -16.49 -7.16 -19.34
N ALA A 429 -17.61 -6.61 -18.86
CA ALA A 429 -17.65 -5.89 -17.59
C ALA A 429 -17.25 -6.79 -16.42
N LEU A 430 -17.86 -7.98 -16.35
CA LEU A 430 -17.63 -8.93 -15.28
C LEU A 430 -16.18 -9.44 -15.27
N ASN A 431 -15.65 -9.87 -16.41
CA ASN A 431 -14.28 -10.39 -16.50
C ASN A 431 -13.25 -9.32 -16.16
N ALA A 432 -13.42 -8.09 -16.66
CA ALA A 432 -12.51 -7.00 -16.33
C ALA A 432 -12.56 -6.61 -14.84
N ALA A 433 -13.76 -6.62 -14.22
CA ALA A 433 -13.88 -6.34 -12.79
C ALA A 433 -13.21 -7.42 -11.93
N VAL A 434 -13.47 -8.69 -12.22
CA VAL A 434 -12.88 -9.81 -11.49
C VAL A 434 -11.36 -9.81 -11.64
N GLU A 435 -10.85 -9.56 -12.84
CA GLU A 435 -9.41 -9.51 -13.06
C GLU A 435 -8.75 -8.33 -12.35
N ALA A 436 -9.39 -7.14 -12.35
CA ALA A 436 -8.90 -6.01 -11.58
C ALA A 436 -8.83 -6.32 -10.07
N ALA A 437 -9.85 -7.00 -9.53
CA ALA A 437 -9.87 -7.45 -8.14
C ALA A 437 -8.82 -8.54 -7.84
N ASN A 438 -8.51 -9.43 -8.79
CA ASN A 438 -7.45 -10.43 -8.61
C ASN A 438 -6.06 -9.80 -8.63
N LEU A 439 -5.81 -8.87 -9.55
CA LEU A 439 -4.52 -8.18 -9.69
C LEU A 439 -4.21 -7.28 -8.49
N SER A 440 -5.24 -6.76 -7.82
CA SER A 440 -5.12 -5.89 -6.64
C SER A 440 -6.21 -6.21 -5.61
N ALA A 441 -6.11 -7.37 -4.96
CA ALA A 441 -7.11 -7.87 -4.00
C ALA A 441 -7.22 -7.03 -2.71
N GLY A 442 -6.24 -6.16 -2.45
CA GLY A 442 -6.30 -5.16 -1.37
C GLY A 442 -7.10 -3.91 -1.71
N ASN A 443 -7.43 -3.68 -2.98
CA ASN A 443 -8.12 -2.47 -3.40
C ASN A 443 -9.64 -2.63 -3.25
N SER A 444 -10.21 -1.95 -2.25
CA SER A 444 -11.62 -2.06 -1.90
C SER A 444 -12.57 -1.64 -3.03
N ALA A 445 -12.22 -0.63 -3.81
CA ALA A 445 -13.03 -0.18 -4.94
C ALA A 445 -13.16 -1.29 -6.00
N TYR A 446 -12.07 -1.97 -6.32
CA TYR A 446 -12.05 -3.03 -7.33
C TYR A 446 -12.82 -4.26 -6.84
N VAL A 447 -12.54 -4.68 -5.62
CA VAL A 447 -13.19 -5.85 -5.00
C VAL A 447 -14.69 -5.62 -4.84
N PHE A 448 -15.14 -4.43 -4.40
CA PHE A 448 -16.57 -4.14 -4.29
C PHE A 448 -17.27 -4.12 -5.62
N HIS A 449 -16.67 -3.48 -6.63
CA HIS A 449 -17.24 -3.48 -7.96
C HIS A 449 -17.37 -4.90 -8.53
N ALA A 450 -16.32 -5.72 -8.42
CA ALA A 450 -16.34 -7.12 -8.84
C ALA A 450 -17.40 -7.93 -8.09
N ALA A 451 -17.48 -7.79 -6.76
CA ALA A 451 -18.47 -8.46 -5.92
C ALA A 451 -19.91 -8.10 -6.32
N ILE A 452 -20.19 -6.81 -6.58
CA ILE A 452 -21.51 -6.35 -7.04
C ILE A 452 -21.87 -7.03 -8.37
N LEU A 453 -20.96 -7.04 -9.36
CA LEU A 453 -21.24 -7.64 -10.66
C LEU A 453 -21.42 -9.17 -10.56
N LEU A 454 -20.64 -9.85 -9.72
CA LEU A 454 -20.78 -11.28 -9.46
C LEU A 454 -22.15 -11.60 -8.83
N ILE A 455 -22.58 -10.84 -7.81
CA ILE A 455 -23.88 -11.02 -7.16
C ILE A 455 -25.03 -10.76 -8.14
N GLN A 456 -24.91 -9.73 -8.98
CA GLN A 456 -25.89 -9.45 -10.03
C GLN A 456 -25.96 -10.56 -11.09
N SER A 457 -24.88 -11.29 -11.28
CA SER A 457 -24.73 -12.38 -12.25
C SER A 457 -24.94 -13.78 -11.64
N ASP A 458 -25.59 -13.88 -10.47
CA ASP A 458 -25.85 -15.15 -9.75
C ASP A 458 -24.60 -15.93 -9.30
N ARG A 459 -23.47 -15.25 -9.15
CA ARG A 459 -22.17 -15.81 -8.74
C ARG A 459 -21.76 -15.33 -7.33
N ALA A 460 -22.72 -15.24 -6.42
CA ALA A 460 -22.49 -14.75 -5.05
C ALA A 460 -21.38 -15.51 -4.27
N PRO A 461 -21.22 -16.84 -4.38
CA PRO A 461 -20.12 -17.54 -3.71
C PRO A 461 -18.73 -17.02 -4.11
N GLU A 462 -18.54 -16.63 -5.38
CA GLU A 462 -17.26 -16.07 -5.84
C GLU A 462 -17.05 -14.65 -5.30
N ALA A 463 -18.12 -13.88 -5.13
CA ALA A 463 -18.05 -12.57 -4.48
C ALA A 463 -17.55 -12.70 -3.02
N ALA A 464 -17.99 -13.72 -2.29
CA ALA A 464 -17.52 -13.96 -0.92
C ALA A 464 -16.01 -14.24 -0.86
N ILE A 465 -15.46 -14.94 -1.85
CA ILE A 465 -14.01 -15.20 -1.95
C ILE A 465 -13.26 -13.88 -2.11
N LEU A 466 -13.68 -13.01 -3.05
CA LEU A 466 -13.02 -11.71 -3.27
C LEU A 466 -13.14 -10.78 -2.05
N LEU A 467 -14.23 -10.84 -1.29
CA LEU A 467 -14.45 -9.98 -0.12
C LEU A 467 -13.68 -10.43 1.12
N ALA A 468 -13.22 -11.68 1.19
CA ALA A 468 -12.63 -12.27 2.38
C ALA A 468 -11.35 -11.55 2.90
N PRO A 469 -10.39 -11.16 2.03
CA PRO A 469 -9.20 -10.41 2.48
C PRO A 469 -9.58 -9.09 3.16
N LEU A 470 -10.49 -8.32 2.56
CA LEU A 470 -10.95 -7.04 3.11
C LEU A 470 -11.75 -7.20 4.41
N ALA A 471 -12.53 -8.27 4.54
CA ALA A 471 -13.24 -8.64 5.77
C ALA A 471 -12.30 -9.04 6.93
N SER A 472 -10.99 -9.01 6.67
CA SER A 472 -9.93 -9.42 7.60
C SER A 472 -8.92 -8.30 7.87
N SER A 473 -9.08 -7.13 7.23
CA SER A 473 -8.19 -6.00 7.41
C SER A 473 -8.22 -5.50 8.87
N PRO A 474 -7.06 -5.39 9.55
CA PRO A 474 -6.96 -4.80 10.89
C PRO A 474 -7.37 -3.32 10.89
N HIS A 475 -7.13 -2.62 9.79
CA HIS A 475 -7.41 -1.19 9.64
C HIS A 475 -8.78 -0.88 9.04
N GLY A 476 -9.48 -1.84 8.42
CA GLY A 476 -10.71 -1.58 7.64
C GLY A 476 -11.98 -1.17 8.40
N GLY A 477 -11.89 -0.62 9.61
CA GLY A 477 -12.99 0.00 10.37
C GLY A 477 -14.34 -0.76 10.35
N LYS A 478 -15.40 0.03 10.18
CA LYS A 478 -16.78 -0.46 10.00
C LYS A 478 -16.95 -1.25 8.70
N MET A 479 -16.12 -0.99 7.69
CA MET A 479 -16.13 -1.73 6.43
C MET A 479 -15.90 -3.22 6.70
N THR A 480 -14.84 -3.60 7.43
CA THR A 480 -14.54 -4.99 7.80
C THR A 480 -15.75 -5.69 8.43
N GLU A 481 -16.43 -5.05 9.39
CA GLU A 481 -17.61 -5.62 10.05
C GLU A 481 -18.81 -5.77 9.11
N ARG A 482 -19.02 -4.81 8.20
CA ARG A 482 -20.04 -4.92 7.15
C ARG A 482 -19.74 -6.10 6.22
N LEU A 483 -18.49 -6.29 5.81
CA LEU A 483 -18.14 -7.38 4.89
C LEU A 483 -18.29 -8.76 5.52
N LYS A 484 -18.01 -8.90 6.81
CA LYS A 484 -18.35 -10.13 7.54
C LYS A 484 -19.85 -10.45 7.43
N LYS A 485 -20.72 -9.46 7.62
CA LYS A 485 -22.18 -9.64 7.47
C LYS A 485 -22.59 -9.99 6.04
N VAL A 486 -21.97 -9.36 5.03
CA VAL A 486 -22.22 -9.68 3.62
C VAL A 486 -21.83 -11.14 3.32
N ILE A 487 -20.65 -11.57 3.76
CA ILE A 487 -20.18 -12.95 3.57
C ILE A 487 -21.11 -13.94 4.28
N THR A 488 -21.54 -13.66 5.51
CA THR A 488 -22.55 -14.47 6.22
C THR A 488 -23.85 -14.56 5.42
N ALA A 489 -24.38 -13.44 4.92
CA ALA A 489 -25.61 -13.43 4.13
C ALA A 489 -25.48 -14.24 2.82
N ILE A 490 -24.31 -14.22 2.18
CA ILE A 490 -24.00 -15.08 1.01
C ILE A 490 -24.02 -16.56 1.40
N ASN A 491 -23.35 -16.93 2.50
CA ASN A 491 -23.25 -18.32 2.96
C ASN A 491 -24.61 -18.89 3.40
N GLU A 492 -25.46 -18.05 3.99
CA GLU A 492 -26.85 -18.38 4.35
C GLU A 492 -27.81 -18.36 3.15
N LYS A 493 -27.32 -18.05 1.94
CA LYS A 493 -28.11 -17.96 0.71
C LYS A 493 -29.28 -17.00 0.82
N GLN A 494 -29.07 -15.85 1.48
CA GLN A 494 -30.05 -14.77 1.52
C GLN A 494 -30.31 -14.21 0.11
N SER A 495 -31.41 -13.47 -0.06
CA SER A 495 -31.79 -12.97 -1.39
C SER A 495 -30.75 -11.98 -1.96
N ARG A 496 -30.63 -11.94 -3.29
CA ARG A 496 -29.75 -10.99 -4.00
C ARG A 496 -29.95 -9.55 -3.52
N GLN A 497 -31.20 -9.12 -3.31
CA GLN A 497 -31.52 -7.77 -2.86
C GLN A 497 -31.00 -7.49 -1.45
N GLN A 498 -31.10 -8.46 -0.52
CA GLN A 498 -30.56 -8.32 0.83
C GLN A 498 -29.03 -8.21 0.81
N ILE A 499 -28.36 -9.08 0.04
CA ILE A 499 -26.90 -9.08 -0.07
C ILE A 499 -26.41 -7.75 -0.66
N LEU A 500 -27.01 -7.29 -1.76
CA LEU A 500 -26.65 -6.01 -2.39
C LEU A 500 -26.92 -4.82 -1.46
N SER A 501 -28.04 -4.84 -0.72
CA SER A 501 -28.36 -3.79 0.25
C SER A 501 -27.30 -3.70 1.35
N LEU A 502 -26.82 -4.83 1.88
CA LEU A 502 -25.76 -4.84 2.90
C LEU A 502 -24.43 -4.32 2.34
N LEU A 503 -24.14 -4.60 1.07
CA LEU A 503 -22.93 -4.16 0.41
C LEU A 503 -22.97 -2.64 0.11
N SER A 504 -24.14 -2.11 -0.24
CA SER A 504 -24.35 -0.69 -0.57
C SER A 504 -24.73 0.21 0.60
N SER A 505 -25.04 -0.33 1.79
CA SER A 505 -25.53 0.44 2.95
C SER A 505 -24.46 1.15 3.79
N GLY A 506 -23.21 1.22 3.32
CA GLY A 506 -22.24 2.13 3.93
C GLY A 506 -22.24 3.40 3.12
N ASP A 507 -22.24 4.55 3.80
CA ASP A 507 -21.96 5.84 3.19
C ASP A 507 -20.88 5.68 2.11
N GLU A 508 -21.13 6.29 0.94
CA GLU A 508 -20.20 6.37 -0.19
C GLU A 508 -18.77 6.38 0.35
N LEU A 509 -18.02 5.30 0.13
CA LEU A 509 -16.61 5.10 0.51
C LEU A 509 -15.95 6.39 1.03
N LYS A 510 -16.26 6.76 2.29
CA LYS A 510 -15.63 7.91 2.91
C LYS A 510 -14.21 7.44 3.11
N ASP A 511 -13.28 8.08 2.41
CA ASP A 511 -11.84 7.86 2.58
C ASP A 511 -11.58 7.76 4.10
N GLU A 512 -10.79 6.77 4.56
CA GLU A 512 -10.46 6.64 5.99
C GLU A 512 -9.89 7.97 6.56
N ASP A 513 -9.29 8.79 5.68
CA ASP A 513 -8.90 10.18 5.93
C ASP A 513 -10.05 11.08 6.45
N GLU A 514 -11.30 10.88 6.03
CA GLU A 514 -12.47 11.63 6.52
C GLU A 514 -12.92 11.17 7.92
N GLU A 515 -12.85 9.87 8.24
CA GLU A 515 -13.17 9.39 9.59
C GLU A 515 -12.11 9.82 10.61
N ASP A 516 -10.83 9.88 10.21
CA ASP A 516 -9.76 10.35 11.10
C ASP A 516 -9.73 11.89 11.19
N GLU A 517 -10.04 12.63 10.12
CA GLU A 517 -10.27 14.08 10.20
C GLU A 517 -11.49 14.45 11.07
N GLU A 518 -12.59 13.68 11.04
CA GLU A 518 -13.75 13.92 11.89
C GLU A 518 -13.45 13.64 13.37
N LYS A 519 -12.72 12.54 13.67
CA LYS A 519 -12.29 12.23 15.05
C LYS A 519 -11.31 13.26 15.60
N GLU A 520 -10.40 13.79 14.79
CA GLU A 520 -9.49 14.86 15.24
C GLU A 520 -10.19 16.21 15.40
N LYS A 521 -11.17 16.55 14.54
CA LYS A 521 -12.00 17.76 14.72
C LYS A 521 -12.84 17.71 15.99
N GLU A 522 -13.26 16.53 16.45
CA GLU A 522 -13.92 16.36 17.75
C GLU A 522 -12.93 16.42 18.93
N LYS A 523 -11.70 15.90 18.76
CA LYS A 523 -10.64 16.00 19.79
C LYS A 523 -10.10 17.43 19.96
N GLY A 524 -10.04 18.23 18.90
CA GLY A 524 -9.63 19.64 18.95
C GLY A 524 -10.67 20.62 19.53
N LYS A 525 -11.86 20.11 19.90
CA LYS A 525 -12.95 20.90 20.52
C LYS A 525 -13.14 20.61 22.01
N LYS A 526 -12.28 19.83 22.65
CA LYS A 526 -12.32 19.55 24.10
C LYS A 526 -11.11 20.08 24.84
#